data_AF-B8J7J7-F1
#
_entry.id   AF-B8J7J7-F1
#
_cell.length_a   1.000
_cell.length_b   1.000
_cell.length_c   1.000
_cell.angle_alpha   90.00
_cell.angle_beta   90.00
_cell.angle_gamma   90.00
#
_symmetry.space_group_name_H-M   'P 1'
#
loop_
_entity.id
_entity.type
_entity.pdbx_description
1 polymer ?
#
loop_
_entity_poly.entity_id
_entity_poly.type
_entity_poly.pdbx_seq_one_letter_code
_entity_poly.pdbx_strand_id
1 'polypeptide(L)'
;MLRTTQDVVELRRWAEARAARPCREEASGRLALAMPGESCPAELAEVGWEEFEPAFSYSRAVAVYDDAPGGRRCFVGAYDEAHAFVASCRACGSAGAQDAGAAR
;
A
#
# COMPACT_ATOMS: atom_id res chain seq x y z
N MET A 1 5.35 9.83 -6.57
CA MET A 1 4.23 9.72 -7.53
C MET A 1 3.54 8.40 -7.24
N LEU A 2 2.21 8.36 -7.19
CA LEU A 2 1.52 7.09 -6.96
C LEU A 2 1.61 6.21 -8.21
N ARG A 3 2.02 4.96 -8.00
CA ARG A 3 2.09 3.91 -8.99
C ARG A 3 1.13 2.79 -8.60
N THR A 4 0.48 2.22 -9.59
CA THR A 4 -0.45 1.09 -9.44
C THR A 4 0.09 -0.10 -10.20
N THR A 5 0.08 -1.28 -9.59
CA THR A 5 0.57 -2.50 -10.23
C THR A 5 -0.18 -3.76 -9.78
N GLN A 6 -0.21 -4.76 -10.66
CA GLN A 6 -0.59 -6.14 -10.35
C GLN A 6 0.62 -7.09 -10.51
N ASP A 7 1.82 -6.54 -10.75
CA ASP A 7 3.06 -7.30 -10.79
C ASP A 7 3.60 -7.44 -9.36
N VAL A 8 3.54 -8.67 -8.84
CA VAL A 8 3.97 -8.97 -7.48
C VAL A 8 5.49 -8.84 -7.30
N VAL A 9 6.28 -9.08 -8.36
CA VAL A 9 7.74 -8.95 -8.32
C VAL A 9 8.12 -7.48 -8.23
N GLU A 10 7.43 -6.62 -8.98
CA GLU A 10 7.56 -5.17 -8.87
C GLU A 10 7.23 -4.68 -7.45
N LEU A 11 6.08 -5.10 -6.92
CA LEU A 11 5.65 -4.75 -5.57
C LEU A 11 6.67 -5.20 -4.51
N ARG A 12 7.15 -6.44 -4.60
CA ARG A 12 8.13 -7.01 -3.68
C ARG A 12 9.42 -6.20 -3.66
N ARG A 13 9.96 -5.85 -4.83
CA ARG A 13 11.16 -5.01 -4.93
C ARG A 13 10.95 -3.65 -4.27
N TRP A 14 9.79 -3.02 -4.48
CA TRP A 14 9.47 -1.74 -3.85
C TRP A 14 9.38 -1.86 -2.32
N ALA A 15 8.76 -2.93 -1.82
CA ALA A 15 8.56 -3.20 -0.39
C ALA A 15 9.87 -3.53 0.32
N GLU A 16 10.68 -4.43 -0.23
CA GLU A 16 11.99 -4.82 0.31
C GLU A 16 12.95 -3.61 0.39
N ALA A 17 12.96 -2.75 -0.64
CA ALA A 17 13.75 -1.51 -0.63
C ALA A 17 13.36 -0.54 0.51
N ARG A 18 12.20 -0.73 1.12
CA ARG A 18 11.67 0.06 2.23
C ARG A 18 11.55 -0.74 3.53
N ALA A 19 12.05 -1.97 3.56
CA ALA A 19 11.88 -2.92 4.65
C ALA A 19 10.40 -3.07 5.10
N ALA A 20 9.47 -2.96 4.14
CA ALA A 20 8.05 -3.21 4.40
C ALA A 20 7.80 -4.72 4.51
N ARG A 21 6.96 -5.10 5.46
CA ARG A 21 6.70 -6.51 5.82
C ARG A 21 5.32 -6.94 5.30
N PRO A 22 5.19 -8.12 4.69
CA PRO A 22 3.91 -8.65 4.26
C PRO A 22 3.01 -8.99 5.45
N CYS A 23 1.73 -8.64 5.33
CA CYS A 23 0.71 -9.03 6.29
C CYS A 23 -0.47 -9.69 5.56
N ARG A 24 -1.10 -10.68 6.19
CA ARG A 24 -2.27 -11.37 5.65
C ARG A 24 -3.30 -11.69 6.73
N GLU A 25 -4.57 -11.55 6.40
CA GLU A 25 -5.69 -12.04 7.23
C GLU A 25 -6.06 -13.46 6.77
N GLU A 26 -6.06 -14.42 7.70
CA GLU A 26 -6.29 -15.82 7.37
C GLU A 26 -7.69 -16.09 6.81
N ALA A 27 -8.71 -15.46 7.40
CA ALA A 27 -10.12 -15.72 7.10
C ALA A 27 -10.57 -15.17 5.73
N SER A 28 -10.13 -13.97 5.38
CA SER A 28 -10.55 -13.28 4.15
C SER A 28 -9.51 -13.34 3.03
N GLY A 29 -8.25 -13.63 3.37
CA GLY A 29 -7.12 -13.49 2.46
C GLY A 29 -6.73 -12.04 2.18
N ARG A 30 -7.23 -11.06 2.95
CA ARG A 30 -6.82 -9.64 2.82
C ARG A 30 -5.32 -9.52 3.04
N LEU A 31 -4.73 -8.60 2.28
CA LEU A 31 -3.29 -8.39 2.23
C LEU A 31 -2.96 -6.95 2.61
N ALA A 32 -1.83 -6.75 3.26
CA ALA A 32 -1.27 -5.43 3.51
C ALA A 32 0.26 -5.49 3.54
N LEU A 33 0.87 -4.30 3.53
CA LEU A 33 2.29 -4.13 3.80
C LEU A 33 2.41 -3.21 5.02
N ALA A 34 3.15 -3.64 6.04
CA ALA A 34 3.46 -2.84 7.21
C ALA A 34 4.85 -2.19 7.04
N MET A 35 4.94 -0.87 7.11
CA MET A 35 6.22 -0.17 6.99
C MET A 35 7.07 -0.31 8.27
N PRO A 36 8.37 -0.01 8.23
CA PRO A 36 9.19 0.00 9.44
C PRO A 36 8.60 0.91 10.53
N GLY A 37 8.49 0.35 11.74
CA GLY A 37 7.89 1.02 12.89
C GLY A 37 6.36 0.95 12.96
N GLU A 38 5.70 0.37 11.95
CA GLU A 38 4.26 0.09 11.96
C GLU A 38 4.05 -1.41 12.26
N SER A 39 2.99 -1.71 13.02
CA SER A 39 2.49 -3.07 13.17
C SER A 39 1.58 -3.42 11.99
N CYS A 40 1.46 -4.71 11.67
CA CYS A 40 0.33 -5.17 10.86
C CYS A 40 -0.98 -4.71 11.52
N PRO A 41 -2.03 -4.41 10.73
CA PRO A 41 -3.37 -4.17 11.28
C PRO A 41 -3.79 -5.31 12.22
N ALA A 42 -4.60 -5.03 13.23
CA ALA A 42 -4.88 -5.98 14.32
C ALA A 42 -5.49 -7.31 13.83
N GLU A 43 -6.18 -7.29 12.69
CA GLU A 43 -6.81 -8.44 12.07
C GLU A 43 -5.87 -9.24 11.14
N LEU A 44 -4.67 -8.71 10.86
CA LEU A 44 -3.69 -9.30 9.96
C LEU A 44 -2.47 -9.79 10.72
N ALA A 45 -1.99 -10.98 10.38
CA ALA A 45 -0.72 -11.52 10.86
C ALA A 45 0.41 -11.12 9.89
N GLU A 46 1.62 -10.92 10.43
CA GLU A 46 2.82 -10.82 9.60
C GLU A 46 3.11 -12.20 8.97
N VAL A 47 3.37 -12.21 7.66
CA VAL A 47 3.64 -13.43 6.88
C VAL A 47 4.86 -13.25 5.99
N GLY A 48 5.43 -14.36 5.51
CA GLY A 48 6.51 -14.35 4.53
C GLY A 48 6.02 -14.05 3.10
N TRP A 49 6.97 -13.74 2.21
CA TRP A 49 6.68 -13.52 0.79
C TRP A 49 6.16 -14.78 0.10
N GLU A 50 6.60 -15.95 0.55
CA GLU A 50 6.15 -17.26 0.07
C GLU A 50 4.65 -17.50 0.28
N GLU A 51 4.03 -16.86 1.28
CA GLU A 51 2.58 -16.90 1.49
C GLU A 51 1.88 -15.72 0.80
N PHE A 52 2.50 -14.54 0.85
CA PHE A 52 1.92 -13.32 0.30
C PHE A 52 1.80 -13.36 -1.23
N GLU A 53 2.84 -13.79 -1.95
CA GLU A 53 2.88 -13.73 -3.42
C GLU A 53 1.79 -14.58 -4.09
N PRO A 54 1.56 -15.85 -3.67
CA PRO A 54 0.45 -16.64 -4.18
C PRO A 54 -0.91 -16.01 -3.87
N ALA A 55 -1.10 -15.48 -2.66
CA ALA A 55 -2.35 -14.86 -2.25
C ALA A 55 -2.66 -13.60 -3.08
N PHE A 56 -1.64 -12.75 -3.32
CA PHE A 56 -1.75 -11.55 -4.16
C PHE A 56 -2.15 -11.92 -5.59
N SER A 57 -1.49 -12.93 -6.15
CA SER A 57 -1.73 -13.39 -7.52
C SER A 57 -3.11 -14.04 -7.68
N TYR A 58 -3.49 -14.91 -6.74
CA TYR A 58 -4.76 -15.64 -6.77
C TYR A 58 -5.97 -14.71 -6.62
N SER A 59 -5.88 -13.75 -5.69
CA SER A 59 -6.94 -12.75 -5.46
C SER A 59 -7.00 -11.67 -6.54
N ARG A 60 -6.04 -11.64 -7.48
CA ARG A 60 -5.85 -10.56 -8.47
C ARG A 60 -5.77 -9.19 -7.81
N ALA A 61 -5.14 -9.14 -6.64
CA ALA A 61 -4.99 -7.91 -5.88
C ALA A 61 -4.23 -6.85 -6.70
N VAL A 62 -4.53 -5.60 -6.37
CA VAL A 62 -3.87 -4.42 -6.93
C VAL A 62 -3.10 -3.76 -5.80
N ALA A 63 -1.84 -3.45 -6.06
CA ALA A 63 -1.04 -2.62 -5.18
C ALA A 63 -0.98 -1.19 -5.70
N VAL A 64 -1.08 -0.24 -4.79
CA VAL A 64 -0.80 1.17 -5.03
C VAL A 64 0.30 1.59 -4.08
N TYR A 65 1.33 2.28 -4.56
CA TYR A 65 2.41 2.75 -3.71
C TYR A 65 3.03 4.06 -4.19
N ASP A 66 3.69 4.79 -3.29
CA ASP A 66 4.44 5.99 -3.64
C ASP A 66 5.84 5.63 -4.13
N ASP A 67 6.09 5.87 -5.41
CA ASP A 67 7.36 5.58 -6.08
C ASP A 67 8.42 6.68 -5.87
N ALA A 68 8.07 7.75 -5.12
CA ALA A 68 9.06 8.74 -4.74
C ALA A 68 10.13 8.15 -3.78
N PRO A 69 11.38 8.63 -3.83
CA PRO A 69 12.38 8.30 -2.82
C PRO A 69 11.86 8.61 -1.42
N GLY A 70 11.91 7.62 -0.52
CA GLY A 70 11.37 7.74 0.84
C GLY A 70 9.85 7.74 0.96
N GLY A 71 9.11 7.56 -0.14
CA GLY A 71 7.65 7.41 -0.11
C GLY A 71 7.24 6.15 0.65
N ARG A 72 6.37 6.31 1.66
CA ARG A 72 5.91 5.21 2.53
C ARG A 72 4.44 4.81 2.33
N ARG A 73 3.70 5.56 1.52
CA ARG A 73 2.28 5.29 1.30
C ARG A 73 2.13 4.06 0.42
N CYS A 74 1.35 3.09 0.87
CA CYS A 74 0.94 1.96 0.07
C CYS A 74 -0.45 1.45 0.44
N PHE A 75 -1.03 0.71 -0.48
CA PHE A 75 -2.29 -0.01 -0.34
C PHE A 75 -2.19 -1.31 -1.13
N VAL A 76 -2.79 -2.38 -0.61
CA VAL A 76 -2.96 -3.66 -1.32
C VAL A 76 -4.40 -4.12 -1.10
N GLY A 77 -5.12 -4.43 -2.18
CA GLY A 77 -6.51 -4.87 -2.07
C GLY A 77 -7.18 -5.03 -3.42
N ALA A 78 -8.51 -5.01 -3.45
CA ALA A 78 -9.27 -5.12 -4.70
C ALA A 78 -9.13 -3.86 -5.58
N TYR A 79 -9.42 -3.99 -6.88
CA TYR A 79 -9.30 -2.88 -7.84
C TYR A 79 -10.10 -1.64 -7.42
N ASP A 80 -11.35 -1.82 -6.99
CA ASP A 80 -12.22 -0.70 -6.58
C ASP A 80 -11.69 0.01 -5.34
N GLU A 81 -11.15 -0.75 -4.38
CA GLU A 81 -10.53 -0.21 -3.17
C GLU A 81 -9.23 0.56 -3.50
N ALA A 82 -8.41 0.02 -4.41
CA ALA A 82 -7.20 0.68 -4.90
C ALA A 82 -7.53 2.00 -5.62
N HIS A 83 -8.60 2.01 -6.43
CA HIS A 83 -9.07 3.22 -7.09
C HIS A 83 -9.55 4.27 -6.07
N ALA A 84 -10.32 3.86 -5.05
CA ALA A 84 -10.75 4.73 -3.97
C ALA A 84 -9.55 5.30 -3.17
N PHE A 85 -8.53 4.47 -2.90
CA PHE A 85 -7.31 4.90 -2.23
C PHE A 85 -6.55 5.97 -3.03
N VAL A 86 -6.39 5.78 -4.34
CA VAL A 86 -5.77 6.79 -5.22
C VAL A 86 -6.55 8.10 -5.21
N ALA A 87 -7.88 8.05 -5.28
CA ALA A 87 -8.74 9.22 -5.22
C ALA A 87 -8.56 9.97 -3.89
N SER A 88 -8.56 9.24 -2.77
CA SER A 88 -8.31 9.78 -1.42
C SER A 88 -6.95 10.47 -1.32
N CYS A 89 -5.88 9.84 -1.82
CA CYS A 89 -4.54 10.43 -1.79
C CYS A 89 -4.43 11.73 -2.59
N ARG A 90 -5.18 11.85 -3.70
CA ARG A 90 -5.24 13.10 -4.50
C ARG A 90 -5.96 14.21 -3.74
N ALA A 91 -7.08 13.87 -3.09
CA ALA A 91 -7.85 14.83 -2.27
C ALA A 91 -7.03 15.35 -1.07
N CYS A 92 -6.33 14.46 -0.35
CA CYS A 92 -5.45 14.86 0.75
C CYS A 92 -4.21 15.64 0.26
N GLY A 93 -3.67 15.29 -0.91
CA GLY A 93 -2.57 16.04 -1.55
C GLY A 93 -2.96 17.47 -1.95
N SER A 94 -4.23 17.72 -2.29
CA SER A 94 -4.77 19.06 -2.56
C SER A 94 -5.13 19.87 -1.31
N ALA A 95 -5.32 19.22 -0.15
CA ALA A 95 -5.59 19.92 1.11
C ALA A 95 -4.34 20.61 1.68
N GLY A 96 -3.15 20.08 1.42
CA GLY A 96 -1.87 20.67 1.87
C GLY A 96 -1.39 21.90 1.09
N ALA A 97 -2.05 22.27 -0.01
CA ALA A 97 -1.62 23.38 -0.88
C ALA A 97 -2.44 24.68 -0.69
N GLN A 98 -3.54 24.66 0.07
CA GLN A 98 -4.48 25.79 0.17
C GLN A 98 -4.38 26.62 1.46
N ASP A 99 -3.53 26.25 2.43
CA ASP A 99 -3.44 26.92 3.75
C ASP A 99 -2.17 27.76 3.96
N ALA A 100 -1.36 27.97 2.92
CA ALA A 100 -0.18 28.84 2.96
C ALA A 100 -0.45 30.16 2.23
N GLY A 101 -1.48 30.90 2.65
CA GLY A 101 -1.85 32.12 1.93
C GLY A 101 -2.94 32.99 2.55
N ALA A 102 -3.09 33.05 3.87
CA ALA A 102 -3.99 34.02 4.50
C ALA A 102 -3.54 34.41 5.91
N ALA A 103 -2.51 35.25 6.00
CA ALA A 103 -2.35 36.18 7.11
C ALA A 103 -1.60 37.42 6.57
N ARG A 104 -2.37 38.45 6.26
CA ARG A 104 -1.91 39.84 6.12
C ARG A 104 -2.24 40.57 7.43
#